data_AF-A0A2W4YYQ2-F1
#
_entry.id   AF-A0A2W4YYQ2-F1
#
_cell.length_a   1.000
_cell.length_b   1.000
_cell.length_c   1.000
_cell.angle_alpha   90.00
_cell.angle_beta   90.00
_cell.angle_gamma   90.00
#
_symmetry.space_group_name_H-M   'P 1'
#
loop_
_entity.id
_entity.type
_entity.pdbx_description
1 polymer ?
#
loop_
_entity_poly.entity_id
_entity_poly.type
_entity_poly.pdbx_seq_one_letter_code
_entity_poly.pdbx_strand_id
1 'polypeptide(L)'
;MTGLRFDTYDWNGGREAMLRFGPESGPIVIAALPLFEEANRTRQFTCTILRALADHGIGSILPDFPGSGESVVATIDATLTDQRQAYSELTQQLGAHSYALSIRGGALLDTDADVAGRWHLAPQTGADLIRDLERMRAAAGKSDRGDEYAGNLLSPEMLAELRDAMACEDGRYRVVRLDTDPRAADATYAGAPLWRRSEPGNDIALAQQLAADIAHWIASCEG
;
A
#
# COMPACT_ATOMS: atom_id res chain seq x y z
N MET A 1 18.72 10.39 13.68
CA MET A 1 17.87 9.61 12.77
C MET A 1 18.20 8.14 12.93
N THR A 2 17.24 7.33 13.37
CA THR A 2 17.32 5.87 13.25
C THR A 2 17.30 5.52 11.76
N GLY A 3 18.32 4.82 11.28
CA GLY A 3 18.42 4.39 9.88
C GLY A 3 17.36 3.36 9.48
N LEU A 4 17.38 2.94 8.22
CA LEU A 4 16.58 1.82 7.72
C LEU A 4 16.87 0.56 8.53
N ARG A 5 15.81 -0.15 8.95
CA ARG A 5 15.91 -1.41 9.68
C ARG A 5 15.06 -2.49 9.02
N PHE A 6 15.55 -3.71 9.06
CA PHE A 6 14.82 -4.92 8.68
C PHE A 6 14.25 -5.53 9.96
N ASP A 7 12.98 -5.89 9.92
CA ASP A 7 12.27 -6.48 11.05
C ASP A 7 11.20 -7.44 10.53
N THR A 8 10.46 -8.08 11.43
CA THR A 8 9.37 -8.99 11.09
C THR A 8 8.14 -8.74 11.94
N TYR A 9 6.97 -9.08 11.43
CA TYR A 9 5.74 -9.11 12.22
C TYR A 9 5.09 -10.49 12.12
N ASP A 10 4.41 -10.88 13.20
CA ASP A 10 3.67 -12.13 13.23
C ASP A 10 2.22 -11.89 12.77
N TRP A 11 1.63 -12.85 12.09
CA TRP A 11 0.21 -12.88 11.78
C TRP A 11 -0.30 -14.33 11.87
N ASN A 12 -1.61 -14.55 11.84
CA ASN A 12 -2.20 -15.87 12.06
C ASN A 12 -1.69 -16.95 11.07
N GLY A 13 -1.35 -16.56 9.83
CA GLY A 13 -0.80 -17.45 8.82
C GLY A 13 0.73 -17.57 8.83
N GLY A 14 1.45 -16.84 9.69
CA GLY A 14 2.90 -16.98 9.81
C GLY A 14 3.64 -15.72 10.25
N ARG A 15 4.81 -15.50 9.67
CA ARG A 15 5.68 -14.36 9.95
C ARG A 15 6.12 -13.74 8.63
N GLU A 16 6.06 -12.42 8.57
CA GLU A 16 6.39 -11.67 7.37
C GLU A 16 7.46 -10.62 7.63
N ALA A 17 8.17 -10.24 6.57
CA ALA A 17 9.21 -9.22 6.63
C ALA A 17 8.61 -7.80 6.61
N MET A 18 9.30 -6.85 7.22
CA MET A 18 8.99 -5.44 7.09
C MET A 18 10.25 -4.56 7.13
N LEU A 19 10.18 -3.43 6.44
CA LEU A 19 11.16 -2.35 6.59
C LEU A 19 10.64 -1.32 7.59
N ARG A 20 11.50 -0.81 8.46
CA ARG A 20 11.18 0.30 9.38
C ARG A 20 12.06 1.52 9.13
N PHE A 21 11.47 2.69 9.24
CA PHE A 21 12.11 4.00 9.06
C PHE A 21 11.79 4.92 10.24
N GLY A 22 12.72 5.78 10.62
CA GLY A 22 12.47 6.82 11.61
C GLY A 22 12.33 6.33 13.06
N PRO A 23 11.72 7.13 13.94
CA PRO A 23 11.57 6.82 15.36
C PRO A 23 10.60 5.63 15.62
N GLU A 24 10.71 5.02 16.79
CA GLU A 24 9.82 3.92 17.23
C GLU A 24 8.65 4.39 18.09
N SER A 25 8.70 5.64 18.55
CA SER A 25 7.71 6.24 19.42
C SER A 25 7.01 7.39 18.71
N GLY A 26 5.76 7.65 19.09
CA GLY A 26 4.91 8.65 18.45
C GLY A 26 4.10 8.04 17.29
N PRO A 27 3.58 8.87 16.38
CA PRO A 27 2.84 8.39 15.22
C PRO A 27 3.67 7.45 14.35
N ILE A 28 3.09 6.29 14.02
CA ILE A 28 3.71 5.30 13.13
C ILE A 28 2.82 5.10 11.90
N VAL A 29 3.39 5.32 10.72
CA VAL A 29 2.71 5.06 9.44
C VAL A 29 2.93 3.62 8.99
N ILE A 30 1.87 2.90 8.67
CA ILE A 30 1.91 1.58 8.02
C ILE A 30 1.60 1.78 6.53
N ALA A 31 2.57 1.50 5.68
CA ALA A 31 2.45 1.71 4.25
C ALA A 31 1.99 0.46 3.51
N ALA A 32 0.92 0.56 2.71
CA ALA A 32 0.51 -0.46 1.76
C ALA A 32 0.84 -0.04 0.33
N LEU A 33 1.68 -0.84 -0.33
CA LEU A 33 1.94 -0.71 -1.76
C LEU A 33 0.68 -1.04 -2.57
N PRO A 34 0.61 -0.59 -3.83
CA PRO A 34 -0.29 -1.18 -4.81
C PRO A 34 -0.14 -2.71 -4.84
N LEU A 35 -1.17 -3.41 -5.28
CA LEU A 35 -1.11 -4.87 -5.40
C LEU A 35 -0.36 -5.32 -6.65
N PHE A 36 0.23 -6.51 -6.57
CA PHE A 36 0.90 -7.22 -7.67
C PHE A 36 2.04 -6.43 -8.30
N GLU A 37 2.13 -6.39 -9.62
CA GLU A 37 3.28 -5.83 -10.32
C GLU A 37 3.40 -4.30 -10.17
N GLU A 38 2.30 -3.58 -9.86
CA GLU A 38 2.35 -2.17 -9.48
C GLU A 38 3.15 -1.94 -8.17
N ALA A 39 3.20 -2.94 -7.27
CA ALA A 39 4.00 -2.89 -6.05
C ALA A 39 5.48 -2.69 -6.37
N ASN A 40 5.99 -3.48 -7.32
CA ASN A 40 7.41 -3.46 -7.72
C ASN A 40 7.79 -2.12 -8.33
N ARG A 41 6.89 -1.53 -9.13
CA ARG A 41 7.11 -0.23 -9.81
C ARG A 41 7.16 0.94 -8.84
N THR A 42 6.44 0.84 -7.73
CA THR A 42 6.24 1.92 -6.77
C THR A 42 7.05 1.75 -5.49
N ARG A 43 7.63 0.57 -5.22
CA ARG A 43 8.39 0.29 -4.00
C ARG A 43 9.49 1.32 -3.71
N GLN A 44 10.28 1.71 -4.72
CA GLN A 44 11.34 2.71 -4.52
C GLN A 44 10.77 4.10 -4.17
N PHE A 45 9.69 4.51 -4.83
CA PHE A 45 9.00 5.76 -4.56
C PHE A 45 8.42 5.79 -3.14
N THR A 46 7.73 4.74 -2.72
CA THR A 46 7.20 4.60 -1.36
C THR A 46 8.34 4.65 -0.34
N CYS A 47 9.43 3.91 -0.53
CA CYS A 47 10.61 4.00 0.35
C CYS A 47 11.22 5.41 0.40
N THR A 48 11.04 6.24 -0.62
CA THR A 48 11.49 7.65 -0.62
C THR A 48 10.57 8.51 0.23
N ILE A 49 9.25 8.31 0.14
CA ILE A 49 8.26 8.96 1.03
C ILE A 49 8.54 8.60 2.50
N LEU A 50 8.76 7.31 2.80
CA LEU A 50 8.97 6.83 4.16
C LEU A 50 10.27 7.37 4.80
N ARG A 51 11.32 7.55 4.00
CA ARG A 51 12.55 8.23 4.45
C ARG A 51 12.29 9.71 4.73
N ALA A 52 11.55 10.40 3.86
CA ALA A 52 11.20 11.79 4.09
C ALA A 52 10.30 11.96 5.33
N LEU A 53 9.39 11.02 5.62
CA LEU A 53 8.62 11.01 6.87
C LEU A 53 9.51 10.89 8.11
N ALA A 54 10.59 10.12 8.03
CA ALA A 54 11.56 10.03 9.12
C ALA A 54 12.25 11.39 9.39
N ASP A 55 12.48 12.21 8.36
CA ASP A 55 12.98 13.58 8.50
C ASP A 55 11.97 14.51 9.19
N HIS A 56 10.67 14.21 9.07
CA HIS A 56 9.58 14.85 9.82
C HIS A 56 9.39 14.29 11.23
N GLY A 57 10.23 13.36 11.68
CA GLY A 57 10.12 12.75 13.01
C GLY A 57 8.97 11.75 13.14
N ILE A 58 8.44 11.24 12.02
CA ILE A 58 7.37 10.24 12.00
C ILE A 58 7.97 8.88 11.66
N GLY A 59 7.66 7.88 12.49
CA GLY A 59 8.07 6.51 12.23
C GLY A 59 7.23 5.90 11.12
N SER A 60 7.79 4.98 10.35
CA SER A 60 7.01 4.27 9.35
C SER A 60 7.48 2.84 9.10
N ILE A 61 6.56 2.03 8.59
CA ILE A 61 6.72 0.61 8.32
C ILE A 61 6.26 0.33 6.90
N LEU A 62 7.02 -0.49 6.18
CA LEU A 62 6.65 -1.05 4.89
C LEU A 62 6.67 -2.58 5.01
N PRO A 63 5.55 -3.21 5.38
CA PRO A 63 5.45 -4.66 5.43
C PRO A 63 5.44 -5.26 4.02
N ASP A 64 5.96 -6.48 3.92
CA ASP A 64 5.58 -7.43 2.87
C ASP A 64 4.36 -8.18 3.39
N PHE A 65 3.20 -8.02 2.74
CA PHE A 65 2.00 -8.76 3.10
C PHE A 65 2.05 -10.19 2.54
N PRO A 66 1.24 -11.13 3.06
CA PRO A 66 1.15 -12.49 2.54
C PRO A 66 0.97 -12.50 1.00
N GLY A 67 1.82 -13.27 0.31
CA GLY A 67 1.80 -13.36 -1.16
C GLY A 67 2.51 -12.22 -1.90
N SER A 68 3.22 -11.34 -1.20
CA SER A 68 3.92 -10.18 -1.78
C SER A 68 5.38 -10.06 -1.30
N GLY A 69 6.22 -9.40 -2.09
CA GLY A 69 7.60 -9.12 -1.73
C GLY A 69 8.41 -10.38 -1.40
N GLU A 70 8.98 -10.42 -0.20
CA GLU A 70 9.76 -11.56 0.31
C GLU A 70 8.92 -12.58 1.10
N SER A 71 7.58 -12.51 1.02
CA SER A 71 6.69 -13.46 1.70
C SER A 71 6.95 -14.90 1.25
N VAL A 72 6.94 -15.81 2.22
CA VAL A 72 7.03 -17.25 1.97
C VAL A 72 5.71 -17.86 1.49
N VAL A 73 4.59 -17.14 1.65
CA VAL A 73 3.30 -17.52 1.09
C VAL A 73 3.35 -17.24 -0.41
N ALA A 74 3.12 -18.26 -1.24
CA ALA A 74 3.07 -18.04 -2.68
C ALA A 74 1.86 -17.17 -3.04
N THR A 75 2.00 -16.29 -4.05
CA THR A 75 0.91 -15.39 -4.47
C THR A 75 -0.38 -16.12 -4.83
N ILE A 76 -0.29 -17.35 -5.35
CA ILE A 76 -1.46 -18.19 -5.68
C ILE A 76 -2.19 -18.71 -4.44
N ASP A 77 -1.51 -18.80 -3.30
CA ASP A 77 -2.06 -19.31 -2.04
C ASP A 77 -2.55 -18.18 -1.12
N ALA A 78 -2.23 -16.92 -1.43
CA ALA A 78 -2.65 -15.76 -0.66
C ALA A 78 -4.01 -15.21 -1.11
N THR A 79 -4.80 -14.77 -0.15
CA THR A 79 -6.10 -14.11 -0.36
C THR A 79 -6.05 -12.63 0.06
N LEU A 80 -7.05 -11.83 -0.33
CA LEU A 80 -7.20 -10.47 0.17
C LEU A 80 -7.54 -10.49 1.67
N THR A 81 -8.33 -11.49 2.10
CA THR A 81 -8.64 -11.72 3.53
C THR A 81 -7.37 -11.92 4.35
N ASP A 82 -6.43 -12.75 3.90
CA ASP A 82 -5.14 -12.96 4.59
C ASP A 82 -4.36 -11.64 4.72
N GLN A 83 -4.33 -10.84 3.64
CA GLN A 83 -3.62 -9.56 3.62
C GLN A 83 -4.24 -8.54 4.58
N ARG A 84 -5.58 -8.47 4.64
CA ARG A 84 -6.31 -7.62 5.59
C ARG A 84 -6.09 -8.07 7.02
N GLN A 85 -6.13 -9.38 7.29
CA GLN A 85 -5.85 -9.93 8.61
C GLN A 85 -4.41 -9.59 9.05
N ALA A 86 -3.43 -9.81 8.18
CA ALA A 86 -2.04 -9.47 8.45
C ALA A 86 -1.85 -7.96 8.73
N TYR A 87 -2.55 -7.08 8.02
CA TYR A 87 -2.55 -5.65 8.30
C TYR A 87 -3.12 -5.34 9.69
N SER A 88 -4.29 -5.89 10.01
CA SER A 88 -4.95 -5.67 11.30
C SER A 88 -4.10 -6.18 12.48
N GLU A 89 -3.46 -7.33 12.35
CA GLU A 89 -2.60 -7.90 13.39
C GLU A 89 -1.29 -7.13 13.55
N LEU A 90 -0.69 -6.64 12.45
CA LEU A 90 0.43 -5.69 12.52
C LEU A 90 0.01 -4.41 13.26
N THR A 91 -1.17 -3.88 12.97
CA THR A 91 -1.71 -2.69 13.61
C THR A 91 -1.89 -2.89 15.12
N GLN A 92 -2.44 -4.04 15.53
CA GLN A 92 -2.61 -4.42 16.94
C GLN A 92 -1.27 -4.52 17.69
N GLN A 93 -0.21 -5.02 17.04
CA GLN A 93 1.13 -5.11 17.64
C GLN A 93 1.76 -3.72 17.89
N LEU A 94 1.38 -2.70 17.12
CA LEU A 94 1.91 -1.34 17.22
C LEU A 94 1.12 -0.46 18.19
N GLY A 95 -0.16 -0.73 18.38
CA GLY A 95 -1.04 0.03 19.26
C GLY A 95 -1.61 1.32 18.65
N ALA A 96 -2.22 2.15 19.51
CA ALA A 96 -3.21 3.17 19.16
C ALA A 96 -2.71 4.43 18.39
N HIS A 97 -1.45 4.49 17.97
CA HIS A 97 -0.87 5.63 17.25
C HIS A 97 -0.44 5.27 15.81
N SER A 98 -1.13 4.29 15.22
CA SER A 98 -0.87 3.82 13.87
C SER A 98 -1.75 4.54 12.83
N TYR A 99 -1.17 4.86 11.68
CA TYR A 99 -1.81 5.55 10.57
C TYR A 99 -1.60 4.77 9.28
N ALA A 100 -2.62 4.66 8.42
CA ALA A 100 -2.46 4.01 7.13
C ALA A 100 -1.93 4.98 6.06
N LEU A 101 -0.95 4.53 5.28
CA LEU A 101 -0.51 5.16 4.02
C LEU A 101 -0.69 4.15 2.90
N SER A 102 -1.72 4.29 2.07
CA SER A 102 -2.02 3.27 1.05
C SER A 102 -2.04 3.85 -0.35
N ILE A 103 -1.44 3.14 -1.30
CA ILE A 103 -1.32 3.60 -2.68
C ILE A 103 -2.13 2.65 -3.59
N ARG A 104 -3.00 3.18 -4.45
CA ARG A 104 -3.80 2.39 -5.42
C ARG A 104 -4.57 1.26 -4.74
N GLY A 105 -4.37 0.01 -5.17
CA GLY A 105 -4.97 -1.19 -4.60
C GLY A 105 -4.53 -1.49 -3.17
N GLY A 106 -3.44 -0.89 -2.68
CA GLY A 106 -3.05 -0.97 -1.27
C GLY A 106 -4.14 -0.47 -0.31
N ALA A 107 -5.00 0.44 -0.78
CA ALA A 107 -6.13 0.96 0.01
C ALA A 107 -7.22 -0.09 0.29
N LEU A 108 -7.15 -1.25 -0.38
CA LEU A 108 -8.04 -2.38 -0.11
C LEU A 108 -7.59 -3.20 1.11
N LEU A 109 -6.35 -3.02 1.59
CA LEU A 109 -5.74 -3.86 2.64
C LEU A 109 -5.99 -3.29 4.03
N ASP A 110 -6.03 -1.97 4.15
CA ASP A 110 -6.13 -1.31 5.45
C ASP A 110 -7.56 -1.32 6.03
N THR A 111 -8.55 -1.81 5.27
CA THR A 111 -10.00 -1.67 5.56
C THR A 111 -10.42 -2.08 6.96
N ASP A 112 -9.89 -3.21 7.45
CA ASP A 112 -10.30 -3.80 8.74
C ASP A 112 -9.39 -3.39 9.90
N ALA A 113 -8.34 -2.60 9.63
CA ALA A 113 -7.34 -2.24 10.62
C ALA A 113 -7.80 -1.07 11.49
N ASP A 114 -7.59 -1.17 12.80
CA ASP A 114 -7.89 -0.11 13.78
C ASP A 114 -6.77 0.95 13.80
N VAL A 115 -6.82 1.88 12.85
CA VAL A 115 -5.86 2.98 12.69
C VAL A 115 -6.48 4.33 13.04
N ALA A 116 -5.67 5.26 13.55
CA ALA A 116 -6.10 6.61 13.92
C ALA A 116 -6.57 7.45 12.70
N GLY A 117 -6.10 7.09 11.50
CA GLY A 117 -6.63 7.60 10.25
C GLY A 117 -5.98 6.96 9.03
N ARG A 118 -6.53 7.29 7.84
CA ARG A 118 -6.08 6.77 6.55
C ARG A 118 -5.69 7.88 5.56
N TRP A 119 -4.48 7.79 5.02
CA TRP A 119 -4.04 8.64 3.91
C TRP A 119 -3.87 7.77 2.66
N HIS A 120 -4.59 8.09 1.58
CA HIS A 120 -4.61 7.28 0.37
C HIS A 120 -4.13 8.07 -0.86
N LEU A 121 -3.17 7.52 -1.60
CA LEU A 121 -2.76 8.02 -2.92
C LEU A 121 -3.50 7.25 -4.01
N ALA A 122 -4.40 7.97 -4.69
CA ALA A 122 -5.18 7.49 -5.81
C ALA A 122 -5.83 6.12 -5.57
N PRO A 123 -6.61 5.94 -4.48
CA PRO A 123 -7.19 4.65 -4.13
C PRO A 123 -8.01 4.07 -5.30
N GLN A 124 -8.00 2.74 -5.38
CA GLN A 124 -8.65 1.95 -6.42
C GLN A 124 -9.65 0.99 -5.78
N THR A 125 -10.83 0.82 -6.40
CA THR A 125 -11.75 -0.27 -6.03
C THR A 125 -11.20 -1.60 -6.57
N GLY A 126 -11.53 -2.72 -5.95
CA GLY A 126 -11.05 -4.00 -6.46
C GLY A 126 -11.65 -4.33 -7.85
N ALA A 127 -12.86 -3.87 -8.16
CA ALA A 127 -13.41 -3.92 -9.53
C ALA A 127 -12.56 -3.14 -10.56
N ASP A 128 -12.02 -1.98 -10.20
CA ASP A 128 -11.08 -1.24 -11.06
C ASP A 128 -9.78 -2.05 -11.23
N LEU A 129 -9.28 -2.67 -10.16
CA LEU A 129 -8.03 -3.45 -10.18
C LEU A 129 -8.16 -4.69 -11.06
N ILE A 130 -9.25 -5.44 -10.95
CA ILE A 130 -9.53 -6.61 -11.81
C ILE A 130 -9.54 -6.20 -13.29
N ARG A 131 -10.18 -5.08 -13.63
CA ARG A 131 -10.20 -4.57 -15.00
C ARG A 131 -8.79 -4.23 -15.50
N ASP A 132 -7.93 -3.70 -14.65
CA ASP A 132 -6.54 -3.41 -15.00
C ASP A 132 -5.75 -4.71 -15.21
N LEU A 133 -5.93 -5.71 -14.34
CA LEU A 133 -5.32 -7.04 -14.46
C LEU A 133 -5.75 -7.77 -15.73
N GLU A 134 -7.05 -7.77 -16.06
CA GLU A 134 -7.59 -8.36 -17.29
C GLU A 134 -7.02 -7.67 -18.54
N ARG A 135 -6.88 -6.34 -18.54
CA ARG A 135 -6.26 -5.60 -19.64
C ARG A 135 -4.78 -5.94 -19.81
N MET A 136 -4.02 -6.01 -18.71
CA MET A 136 -2.61 -6.41 -18.76
C MET A 136 -2.44 -7.84 -19.28
N ARG A 137 -3.30 -8.76 -18.81
CA ARG A 137 -3.32 -10.14 -19.29
C ARG A 137 -3.62 -10.23 -20.79
N ALA A 138 -4.60 -9.49 -21.29
CA ALA A 138 -4.91 -9.46 -22.71
C ALA A 138 -3.75 -8.92 -23.57
N ALA A 139 -2.97 -7.96 -23.03
CA ALA A 139 -1.81 -7.40 -23.71
C ALA A 139 -0.59 -8.35 -23.73
N ALA A 140 -0.44 -9.21 -22.72
CA ALA A 140 0.67 -10.17 -22.63
C ALA A 140 0.53 -11.37 -23.58
N GLY A 141 -0.65 -11.59 -24.17
CA GLY A 141 -0.94 -12.74 -25.04
C GLY A 141 -1.48 -13.95 -24.29
N LYS A 142 -1.69 -15.08 -24.99
CA LYS A 142 -2.19 -16.31 -24.36
C LYS A 142 -1.10 -16.89 -23.45
N SER A 143 -1.35 -16.88 -22.13
CA SER A 143 -0.68 -17.78 -21.20
C SER A 143 -1.29 -19.18 -21.32
N ASP A 144 -0.46 -20.22 -21.17
CA ASP A 144 -0.95 -21.61 -21.07
C ASP A 144 -1.69 -21.85 -19.74
N ARG A 145 -1.59 -20.89 -18.80
CA ARG A 145 -2.16 -20.92 -17.45
C ARG A 145 -3.25 -19.86 -17.30
N GLY A 146 -4.49 -20.32 -17.09
CA GLY A 146 -5.71 -19.52 -17.05
C GLY A 146 -5.81 -18.51 -15.89
N ASP A 147 -4.86 -18.59 -14.97
CA ASP A 147 -4.73 -17.94 -13.67
C ASP A 147 -3.55 -16.96 -13.61
N GLU A 148 -2.85 -16.74 -14.72
CA GLU A 148 -1.71 -15.82 -14.81
C GLU A 148 -2.12 -14.38 -15.15
N TYR A 149 -1.70 -13.43 -14.30
CA TYR A 149 -1.93 -11.99 -14.40
C TYR A 149 -0.62 -11.23 -14.22
N ALA A 150 -0.04 -10.80 -15.34
CA ALA A 150 1.23 -10.04 -15.36
C ALA A 150 2.33 -10.69 -14.51
N GLY A 151 2.52 -12.00 -14.66
CA GLY A 151 3.52 -12.79 -13.92
C GLY A 151 3.08 -13.26 -12.52
N ASN A 152 1.87 -12.93 -12.08
CA ASN A 152 1.31 -13.41 -10.81
C ASN A 152 0.28 -14.50 -11.08
N LEU A 153 0.36 -15.62 -10.37
CA LEU A 153 -0.71 -16.63 -10.36
C LEU A 153 -1.70 -16.25 -9.26
N LEU A 154 -2.96 -16.00 -9.62
CA LEU A 154 -3.99 -15.56 -8.68
C LEU A 154 -5.07 -16.62 -8.52
N SER A 155 -5.46 -16.91 -7.28
CA SER A 155 -6.51 -17.89 -7.01
C SER A 155 -7.88 -17.36 -7.42
N PRO A 156 -8.83 -18.26 -7.74
CA PRO A 156 -10.23 -17.86 -7.92
C PRO A 156 -10.81 -17.13 -6.71
N GLU A 157 -10.37 -17.48 -5.50
CA GLU A 157 -10.78 -16.85 -4.24
C GLU A 157 -10.28 -15.41 -4.14
N MET A 158 -8.98 -15.17 -4.37
CA MET A 158 -8.43 -13.80 -4.45
C MET A 158 -9.16 -12.94 -5.48
N LEU A 159 -9.44 -13.49 -6.67
CA LEU A 159 -10.20 -12.77 -7.71
C LEU A 159 -11.66 -12.49 -7.32
N ALA A 160 -12.28 -13.37 -6.53
CA ALA A 160 -13.63 -13.18 -6.02
C ALA A 160 -13.67 -12.09 -4.95
N GLU A 161 -12.76 -12.15 -3.97
CA GLU A 161 -12.66 -11.15 -2.89
C GLU A 161 -12.35 -9.75 -3.42
N LEU A 162 -11.44 -9.65 -4.39
CA LEU A 162 -11.13 -8.37 -5.03
C LEU A 162 -12.35 -7.78 -5.77
N ARG A 163 -13.27 -8.59 -6.29
CA ARG A 163 -14.33 -8.07 -7.17
C ARG A 163 -15.22 -7.04 -6.49
N ASP A 164 -15.52 -7.27 -5.22
CA ASP A 164 -16.42 -6.45 -4.43
C ASP A 164 -15.67 -5.58 -3.39
N ALA A 165 -14.34 -5.64 -3.37
CA ALA A 165 -13.53 -4.90 -2.42
C ALA A 165 -13.58 -3.39 -2.68
N MET A 166 -13.83 -2.64 -1.61
CA MET A 166 -13.80 -1.18 -1.59
C MET A 166 -12.78 -0.69 -0.56
N ALA A 167 -12.17 0.46 -0.83
CA ALA A 167 -11.34 1.16 0.15
C ALA A 167 -12.24 1.65 1.31
N CYS A 168 -11.67 1.72 2.51
CA CYS A 168 -12.39 2.26 3.66
C CYS A 168 -12.54 3.78 3.53
N GLU A 169 -13.77 4.27 3.64
CA GLU A 169 -14.13 5.69 3.67
C GLU A 169 -14.73 6.08 5.03
N ASP A 170 -14.54 5.24 6.05
CA ASP A 170 -15.02 5.50 7.41
C ASP A 170 -13.93 6.16 8.26
N GLY A 171 -14.36 6.95 9.25
CA GLY A 171 -13.46 7.63 10.19
C GLY A 171 -12.69 8.81 9.55
N ARG A 172 -11.47 9.06 10.02
CA ARG A 172 -10.59 10.09 9.47
C ARG A 172 -9.85 9.53 8.26
N TYR A 173 -10.19 9.99 7.07
CA TYR A 173 -9.47 9.64 5.85
C TYR A 173 -9.16 10.87 5.00
N ARG A 174 -8.13 10.75 4.15
CA ARG A 174 -7.71 11.75 3.17
C ARG A 174 -7.33 11.07 1.86
N VAL A 175 -7.93 11.53 0.77
CA VAL A 175 -7.65 11.06 -0.59
C VAL A 175 -6.83 12.10 -1.34
N VAL A 176 -5.63 11.71 -1.75
CA VAL A 176 -4.75 12.51 -2.59
C VAL A 176 -4.64 11.87 -3.98
N ARG A 177 -4.58 12.68 -5.03
CA ARG A 177 -4.43 12.19 -6.41
C ARG A 177 -3.34 12.95 -7.16
N LEU A 178 -2.89 12.38 -8.28
CA LEU A 178 -2.11 13.14 -9.25
C LEU A 178 -3.05 14.07 -10.02
N ASP A 179 -2.55 15.22 -10.47
CA ASP A 179 -3.29 16.20 -11.28
C ASP A 179 -3.88 15.63 -12.59
N THR A 180 -3.30 14.53 -13.08
CA THR A 180 -3.76 13.78 -14.25
C THR A 180 -4.92 12.81 -13.97
N ASP A 181 -5.29 12.59 -12.71
CA ASP A 181 -6.47 11.77 -12.34
C ASP A 181 -7.67 12.69 -12.04
N PRO A 182 -8.71 12.70 -12.90
CA PRO A 182 -9.83 13.64 -12.79
C PRO A 182 -10.84 13.29 -11.68
N ARG A 183 -10.63 12.19 -10.95
CA ARG A 183 -11.52 11.78 -9.87
C ARG A 183 -11.42 12.72 -8.66
N ALA A 184 -12.44 12.73 -7.82
CA ALA A 184 -12.46 13.54 -6.60
C ALA A 184 -11.28 13.21 -5.66
N ALA A 185 -10.73 14.25 -5.04
CA ALA A 185 -9.63 14.18 -4.08
C ALA A 185 -9.68 15.42 -3.16
N ASP A 186 -9.11 15.27 -1.96
CA ASP A 186 -8.90 16.37 -1.01
C ASP A 186 -7.70 17.24 -1.40
N ALA A 187 -6.76 16.69 -2.16
CA ALA A 187 -5.64 17.41 -2.76
C ALA A 187 -5.13 16.73 -4.03
N THR A 188 -4.52 17.52 -4.91
CA THR A 188 -3.86 17.03 -6.11
C THR A 188 -2.42 17.51 -6.19
N TYR A 189 -1.55 16.66 -6.74
CA TYR A 189 -0.12 16.96 -6.92
C TYR A 189 0.30 16.70 -8.36
N ALA A 190 1.18 17.55 -8.89
CA ALA A 190 1.80 17.30 -10.18
C ALA A 190 2.72 16.08 -10.09
N GLY A 191 2.62 15.16 -11.05
CA GLY A 191 3.48 13.97 -11.08
C GLY A 191 3.05 12.95 -12.12
N ALA A 192 3.96 12.05 -12.45
CA ALA A 192 3.67 10.93 -13.33
C ALA A 192 3.13 9.72 -12.53
N PRO A 193 2.14 8.97 -13.05
CA PRO A 193 1.65 7.75 -12.40
C PRO A 193 2.72 6.65 -12.50
N LEU A 194 3.61 6.57 -11.51
CA LEU A 194 4.75 5.63 -11.51
C LEU A 194 4.31 4.16 -11.62
N TRP A 195 3.14 3.82 -11.08
CA TRP A 195 2.52 2.49 -11.20
C TRP A 195 2.20 2.07 -12.65
N ARG A 196 2.13 3.01 -13.60
CA ARG A 196 1.91 2.72 -15.03
C ARG A 196 3.19 2.58 -15.85
N ARG A 197 4.37 2.81 -15.27
CA ARG A 197 5.65 2.72 -16.00
C ARG A 197 6.04 1.26 -16.21
N SER A 198 6.88 0.97 -17.20
CA SER A 198 7.40 -0.38 -17.43
C SER A 198 8.49 -0.79 -16.45
N GLU A 199 9.17 0.18 -15.84
CA GLU A 199 10.27 -0.04 -14.89
C GLU A 199 10.02 0.72 -13.58
N PRO A 200 10.59 0.25 -12.46
CA PRO A 200 10.58 0.98 -11.20
C PRO A 200 11.05 2.42 -11.38
N GLY A 201 10.25 3.34 -10.85
CA GLY A 201 10.51 4.77 -10.93
C GLY A 201 10.64 5.40 -9.56
N ASN A 202 11.24 6.59 -9.55
CA ASN A 202 11.22 7.45 -8.38
C ASN A 202 10.97 8.89 -8.81
N ASP A 203 10.30 9.64 -7.94
CA ASP A 203 10.09 11.08 -8.06
C ASP A 203 10.33 11.70 -6.69
N ILE A 204 11.55 12.21 -6.48
CA ILE A 204 12.00 12.70 -5.17
C ILE A 204 11.22 13.95 -4.78
N ALA A 205 10.92 14.84 -5.72
CA ALA A 205 10.21 16.08 -5.45
C ALA A 205 8.77 15.78 -5.02
N LEU A 206 8.08 14.90 -5.75
CA LEU A 206 6.74 14.46 -5.35
C LEU A 206 6.78 13.73 -4.00
N ALA A 207 7.74 12.83 -3.78
CA ALA A 207 7.85 12.10 -2.51
C ALA A 207 8.00 13.03 -1.30
N GLN A 208 8.79 14.11 -1.43
CA GLN A 208 8.93 15.13 -0.39
C GLN A 208 7.62 15.89 -0.14
N GLN A 209 6.90 16.27 -1.22
CA GLN A 209 5.62 16.94 -1.09
C GLN A 209 4.57 16.06 -0.39
N LEU A 210 4.50 14.78 -0.77
CA LEU A 210 3.58 13.83 -0.15
C LEU A 210 3.94 13.54 1.31
N ALA A 211 5.24 13.40 1.64
CA ALA A 211 5.66 13.22 3.03
C ALA A 211 5.28 14.43 3.92
N ALA A 212 5.43 15.65 3.41
CA ALA A 212 5.02 16.85 4.11
C ALA A 212 3.49 16.92 4.30
N ASP A 213 2.72 16.53 3.28
CA ASP A 213 1.24 16.45 3.36
C ASP A 213 0.78 15.41 4.39
N ILE A 214 1.37 14.21 4.36
CA ILE A 214 1.09 13.14 5.32
C ILE A 214 1.43 13.61 6.74
N ALA A 215 2.60 14.24 6.95
CA ALA A 215 2.99 14.72 8.27
C ALA A 215 2.04 15.81 8.80
N HIS A 216 1.65 16.76 7.95
CA HIS A 216 0.68 17.79 8.31
C HIS A 216 -0.69 17.20 8.63
N TRP A 217 -1.15 16.26 7.83
CA TRP A 217 -2.43 15.59 8.03
C TRP A 217 -2.46 14.74 9.30
N ILE A 218 -1.37 14.00 9.62
CA ILE A 218 -1.23 13.28 10.90
C ILE A 218 -1.30 14.24 12.07
N ALA A 219 -0.60 15.37 12.02
CA ALA A 219 -0.66 16.38 13.08
C ALA A 219 -2.10 16.90 13.30
N SER A 220 -2.88 17.06 12.22
CA SER A 220 -4.30 17.44 12.33
C SER A 220 -5.21 16.35 12.91
N CYS A 221 -4.76 15.10 12.89
CA CYS A 221 -5.47 13.97 13.48
C CYS A 221 -5.29 13.89 15.00
N GLU A 222 -4.09 14.23 15.49
CA GLU A 222 -3.72 14.17 16.92
C GLU A 222 -4.31 15.33 17.76
N GLY A 223 -4.67 16.46 17.15
CA GLY A 223 -5.29 17.62 17.82
C GLY A 223 -4.43 18.86 17.86
#